data_AF-A0A2N1MJB3-F1
#
_entry.id   AF-A0A2N1MJB3-F1
#
_cell.length_a   1.000
_cell.length_b   1.000
_cell.length_c   1.000
_cell.angle_alpha   90.00
_cell.angle_beta   90.00
_cell.angle_gamma   90.00
#
_symmetry.space_group_name_H-M   'P 1'
#
loop_
_entity.id
_entity.type
_entity.pdbx_description
1 polymer ?
#
loop_
_entity_poly.entity_id
_entity_poly.type
_entity_poly.pdbx_seq_one_letter_code
_entity_poly.pdbx_strand_id
1 'polypeptide(L)' 'MKENLPYWTSRNKEIDKLIRYTQLNATQACDYLEWIPFENFELVKYIALWMEGPRWIWDKG' A
#
# COMPACT_ATOMS: atom_id res chain seq x y z
N MET A 1 3.03 -17.32 16.47
CA MET A 1 3.59 -16.08 17.04
C MET A 1 2.48 -15.08 17.18
N LYS A 2 2.23 -14.59 18.39
CA LYS A 2 1.11 -13.68 18.72
C LYS A 2 1.61 -12.30 19.15
N GLU A 3 2.86 -11.97 18.80
CA GLU A 3 3.58 -10.87 19.41
C GLU A 3 4.08 -9.93 18.33
N ASN A 4 3.66 -8.67 18.46
CA ASN A 4 4.05 -7.50 17.66
C ASN A 4 3.32 -7.35 16.31
N LEU A 5 1.98 -7.31 16.35
CA LEU A 5 1.27 -6.51 15.33
C LEU A 5 1.85 -5.09 15.44
N PRO A 6 2.44 -4.52 14.38
CA PRO A 6 2.98 -3.18 14.47
C PRO A 6 1.83 -2.21 14.76
N TYR A 7 2.13 -1.10 15.46
CA TYR A 7 1.14 -0.10 15.88
C TYR A 7 0.47 0.67 14.71
N TRP A 8 0.56 0.16 13.48
CA TRP A 8 -0.07 0.77 12.32
C TRP A 8 -1.57 0.46 12.28
N THR A 9 -2.35 1.40 11.75
CA THR A 9 -3.75 1.23 11.35
C THR A 9 -3.96 2.04 10.09
N SER A 10 -4.68 1.46 9.12
CA SER A 10 -5.09 2.18 7.92
C SER A 10 -6.16 3.23 8.18
N ARG A 11 -6.69 3.31 9.42
CA ARG A 11 -7.92 3.99 9.81
C ARG A 11 -9.18 3.45 9.12
N ASN A 12 -9.06 2.36 8.37
CA ASN A 12 -10.17 1.63 7.78
C ASN A 12 -10.28 0.24 8.40
N LYS A 13 -11.32 0.02 9.20
CA LYS A 13 -11.52 -1.22 9.96
C LYS A 13 -11.63 -2.46 9.08
N GLU A 14 -12.19 -2.35 7.88
CA GLU A 14 -12.35 -3.49 6.98
C GLU A 14 -11.01 -3.87 6.34
N ILE A 15 -10.20 -2.87 5.97
CA ILE A 15 -8.83 -3.10 5.48
C ILE A 15 -7.96 -3.70 6.58
N ASP A 16 -8.03 -3.16 7.80
CA ASP A 16 -7.27 -3.68 8.95
C ASP A 16 -7.63 -5.15 9.27
N LYS A 17 -8.93 -5.51 9.20
CA LYS A 17 -9.38 -6.90 9.37
C LYS A 17 -8.83 -7.81 8.27
N LEU A 18 -8.88 -7.37 7.00
CA LEU A 18 -8.38 -8.15 5.87
C LEU A 18 -6.89 -8.43 6.02
N ILE A 19 -6.09 -7.39 6.31
CA ILE A 19 -4.65 -7.55 6.46
C ILE A 19 -4.33 -8.52 7.60
N ARG A 20 -4.98 -8.36 8.76
CA ARG A 20 -4.81 -9.27 9.90
C ARG A 20 -5.21 -10.72 9.57
N TYR A 21 -6.25 -10.92 8.79
CA TYR A 21 -6.66 -12.25 8.33
C TYR A 21 -5.57 -12.90 7.46
N THR A 22 -4.95 -12.15 6.54
CA THR A 22 -3.84 -12.69 5.72
C THR A 22 -2.63 -13.04 6.57
N GLN A 23 -2.25 -12.19 7.53
CA GLN A 23 -1.13 -12.43 8.45
C GLN A 23 -1.32 -13.66 9.35
N LEU A 24 -2.56 -13.92 9.81
CA LEU A 24 -2.85 -15.08 10.65
C LEU A 24 -2.81 -16.40 9.88
N ASN A 25 -3.09 -16.39 8.58
CA ASN A 25 -3.16 -17.58 7.74
C ASN A 25 -1.89 -17.81 6.89
N ALA A 26 -0.93 -16.88 6.94
CA ALA A 26 0.30 -16.99 6.18
C ALA A 26 1.16 -18.15 6.68
N THR A 27 1.64 -18.95 5.73
CA THR A 27 2.54 -20.07 6.01
C THR A 27 4.00 -19.70 5.72
N GLN A 28 4.20 -18.74 4.82
CA GLN A 28 5.50 -18.22 4.41
C GLN A 28 5.54 -16.70 4.55
N ALA A 29 6.76 -16.15 4.54
CA ALA A 29 7.00 -14.73 4.74
C ALA A 29 6.40 -13.82 3.65
N CYS A 30 5.99 -14.39 2.50
CA CYS A 30 5.38 -13.68 1.37
C CYS A 30 3.86 -13.90 1.26
N ASP A 31 3.24 -14.67 2.16
CA ASP A 31 1.82 -15.04 2.07
C ASP A 31 0.88 -14.04 2.75
N TYR A 32 1.40 -12.94 3.30
CA TYR A 32 0.60 -11.94 4.01
C TYR A 32 0.73 -10.55 3.41
N LEU A 33 -0.30 -9.75 3.66
CA LEU A 33 -0.31 -8.33 3.33
C LEU A 33 0.25 -7.51 4.49
N GLU A 34 0.88 -6.39 4.17
CA GLU A 34 1.35 -5.40 5.13
C GLU A 34 0.84 -4.02 4.75
N TRP A 35 0.42 -3.25 5.76
CA TRP A 35 0.08 -1.85 5.56
C TRP A 35 1.35 -1.00 5.55
N ILE A 36 1.54 -0.24 4.48
CA ILE A 36 2.64 0.72 4.36
C ILE A 36 2.01 2.12 4.28
N PRO A 37 2.24 2.99 5.28
CA PRO A 37 1.85 4.40 5.21
C PRO A 37 2.38 5.07 3.95
N PHE A 38 1.57 5.93 3.33
CA PHE A 38 1.98 6.63 2.10
C PHE A 38 3.26 7.46 2.31
N GLU A 39 3.41 8.02 3.50
CA GLU A 39 4.54 8.85 3.91
C GLU A 39 5.87 8.08 3.93
N ASN A 40 5.82 6.75 4.06
CA ASN A 40 7.01 5.90 4.04
C ASN A 40 7.50 5.60 2.60
N PHE A 41 6.72 5.95 1.58
CA PHE A 41 7.14 5.82 0.19
C PHE A 41 7.96 7.04 -0.24
N GLU A 42 9.25 7.05 0.09
CA GLU A 42 10.19 8.11 -0.32
C GLU A 42 10.48 8.09 -1.84
N LEU A 43 10.17 6.98 -2.52
CA LEU A 43 10.59 6.72 -3.91
C LEU A 43 9.46 6.83 -4.98
N VAL A 44 8.32 7.48 -4.69
CA VAL A 44 7.26 7.72 -5.71
C VAL A 44 7.38 9.13 -6.31
N LYS A 45 8.61 9.64 -6.46
CA LYS A 45 8.85 10.95 -7.07
C LYS A 45 9.34 10.88 -8.52
N TYR A 46 9.67 9.70 -9.06
CA TYR A 46 10.40 9.60 -10.33
C TYR A 46 9.85 8.66 -11.41
N ILE A 47 8.72 7.96 -11.24
CA ILE A 47 8.23 7.03 -12.28
C ILE A 47 6.71 7.14 -12.48
N ALA A 48 6.22 8.36 -12.66
CA ALA A 48 4.96 8.59 -13.34
C ALA A 48 5.22 9.39 -14.63
N LEU A 49 6.09 8.88 -15.50
CA LEU A 49 5.99 9.18 -16.93
C LEU A 49 4.77 8.40 -17.44
N TRP A 50 3.61 9.05 -17.35
CA TRP A 50 2.41 8.57 -18.02
C TRP A 50 2.74 8.44 -19.50
N MET A 51 2.56 7.25 -20.08
CA MET A 51 2.79 7.02 -21.52
C MET A 51 1.92 7.93 -22.40
N GLU A 52 0.76 8.33 -21.87
CA GLU A 52 -0.19 9.30 -22.44
C GLU A 52 0.27 10.76 -22.28
N GLY A 53 1.37 10.99 -21.57
CA GLY A 53 1.87 12.31 -21.20
C GLY A 53 1.08 12.98 -20.06
N PRO A 54 1.59 14.11 -19.54
CA PRO A 54 0.91 14.91 -18.53
C PRO A 54 -0.44 15.46 -19.03
N ARG A 55 -1.46 15.44 -18.16
CA ARG A 55 -2.86 15.81 -18.45
C ARG A 55 -3.05 17.17 -19.15
N TRP A 56 -2.16 18.14 -18.93
CA TRP A 56 -2.22 19.46 -19.57
C TRP A 56 -2.04 19.45 -21.11
N ILE A 57 -1.66 18.30 -21.71
CA ILE A 57 -1.58 18.10 -23.16
C ILE A 57 -3.00 18.03 -23.76
N TRP A 58 -3.98 17.62 -22.97
CA TRP A 58 -5.37 17.42 -23.40
C TRP A 58 -6.15 18.74 -23.45
N ASP A 59 -5.61 19.80 -22.84
CA ASP A 59 -6.19 21.15 -22.84
C ASP A 59 -5.70 22.00 -24.04
N LYS A 60 -4.84 21.45 -24.90
CA LYS A 60 -4.45 22.08 -26.17
C LYS A 60 -5.09 21.31 -27.32
N GLY A 61 -6.29 21.76 -27.70
CA GLY A 61 -6.91 21.42 -28.98
C GLY A 61 -6.08 21.90 -30.17
#